data_AF-A0AAV3X6Y3-F1
#
_entry.id   AF-A0AAV3X6Y3-F1
#
_cell.length_a   1.000
_cell.length_b   1.000
_cell.length_c   1.000
_cell.angle_alpha   90.00
_cell.angle_beta   90.00
_cell.angle_gamma   90.00
#
_symmetry.space_group_name_H-M   'P 1'
#
loop_
_entity.id
_entity.type
_entity.pdbx_description
1 polymer ?
#
loop_
_entity_poly.entity_id
_entity_poly.type
_entity_poly.pdbx_seq_one_letter_code
_entity_poly.pdbx_strand_id
1 'polypeptide(L)' 'MKEKSIRIRLSQKRYDKLKAYAQSKEKAVTQLVEDWIDRLPTKDIGDSSSTPLPNQPNC' A
#
# COMPACT_ATOMS: atom_id res chain seq x y z
N MET A 1 2.54 12.77 13.49
CA MET A 1 2.82 11.58 12.64
C MET A 1 2.63 12.00 11.18
N LYS A 2 3.48 11.56 10.24
CA LYS A 2 3.28 11.90 8.81
C LYS A 2 2.08 11.12 8.29
N GLU A 3 0.90 11.71 8.33
CA GLU A 3 -0.30 11.14 7.69
C GLU A 3 -0.08 11.10 6.17
N LYS A 4 0.02 9.88 5.64
CA LYS A 4 0.03 9.64 4.19
C LYS A 4 -1.37 9.20 3.79
N SER A 5 -2.09 10.04 3.07
CA SER A 5 -3.41 9.71 2.54
C SER A 5 -3.30 9.06 1.16
N ILE A 6 -4.02 7.96 0.95
CA ILE A 6 -4.04 7.25 -0.34
C ILE A 6 -5.37 7.59 -1.02
N ARG A 7 -5.30 8.22 -2.19
CA ARG A 7 -6.48 8.51 -3.01
C ARG A 7 -6.68 7.40 -4.05
N ILE A 8 -7.51 6.42 -3.72
CA ILE A 8 -7.78 5.28 -4.62
C ILE A 8 -8.95 5.64 -5.56
N ARG A 9 -8.73 5.55 -6.87
CA ARG A 9 -9.81 5.61 -7.86
C ARG A 9 -10.37 4.20 -8.07
N LEU A 10 -11.57 3.97 -7.56
CA LEU A 10 -12.31 2.71 -7.72
C LEU A 10 -13.47 2.92 -8.70
N SER A 11 -13.75 1.91 -9.53
CA SER A 11 -15.02 1.86 -10.28
C SER A 11 -16.18 1.62 -9.32
N GLN A 12 -17.38 2.10 -9.70
CA GLN A 12 -18.59 2.01 -8.87
C GLN A 12 -18.90 0.58 -8.41
N LYS A 13 -18.75 -0.43 -9.29
CA LYS A 13 -18.89 -1.86 -8.93
C LYS A 13 -17.92 -2.33 -7.84
N ARG A 14 -16.68 -1.83 -7.84
CA ARG A 14 -15.68 -2.18 -6.82
C ARG A 14 -15.95 -1.46 -5.50
N TYR A 15 -16.38 -0.21 -5.57
CA TYR A 15 -16.77 0.57 -4.41
C TYR A 15 -17.98 -0.07 -3.70
N ASP A 16 -19.00 -0.48 -4.47
CA ASP A 16 -20.21 -1.11 -3.92
C ASP A 16 -19.88 -2.45 -3.24
N LYS A 17 -19.06 -3.30 -3.88
CA LYS A 17 -18.58 -4.54 -3.27
C LYS A 17 -17.80 -4.30 -1.98
N LEU A 18 -16.94 -3.28 -1.96
CA LEU A 18 -16.15 -2.91 -0.79
C LEU A 18 -17.04 -2.40 0.35
N LYS A 19 -18.04 -1.57 0.02
CA LYS A 19 -19.02 -1.04 0.97
C LYS A 19 -19.88 -2.16 1.55
N ALA A 20 -20.39 -3.07 0.71
CA ALA A 20 -21.16 -4.23 1.16
C ALA A 20 -20.33 -5.12 2.11
N TYR A 21 -19.05 -5.36 1.78
CA TYR A 21 -18.16 -6.14 2.63
C TYR A 21 -17.88 -5.45 3.97
N ALA A 22 -17.69 -4.13 3.96
CA ALA A 22 -17.50 -3.32 5.16
C ALA A 22 -18.75 -3.36 6.06
N GLN A 23 -19.94 -3.27 5.48
CA GLN A 23 -21.22 -3.42 6.19
C GLN A 23 -21.36 -4.81 6.82
N SER A 24 -21.01 -5.88 6.11
CA SER A 24 -21.05 -7.24 6.66
C SER A 24 -20.05 -7.48 7.79
N LYS A 25 -18.97 -6.70 7.85
CA LYS A 25 -17.92 -6.81 8.88
C LYS A 25 -18.09 -5.81 10.03
N GLU A 26 -19.10 -4.95 9.97
CA GLU A 26 -19.29 -3.82 10.91
C GLU A 26 -18.05 -2.92 11.07
N LYS A 27 -17.18 -2.89 10.04
CA LYS A 27 -15.95 -2.11 10.02
C LYS A 27 -16.07 -0.96 9.02
N ALA A 28 -15.43 0.16 9.32
CA ALA A 28 -15.28 1.23 8.34
C ALA A 28 -14.44 0.76 7.15
N VAL A 29 -14.74 1.29 5.95
CA VAL A 29 -13.98 0.97 4.72
C VAL A 29 -12.48 1.28 4.90
N THR A 30 -12.15 2.33 5.64
CA THR A 30 -10.77 2.71 5.98
C THR A 30 -10.08 1.63 6.81
N GLN A 31 -10.73 1.16 7.87
CA GLN A 31 -10.23 0.10 8.74
C GLN A 31 -10.06 -1.22 7.99
N LEU A 32 -10.94 -1.52 7.04
CA LEU A 32 -10.78 -2.69 6.17
C LEU A 32 -9.54 -2.57 5.28
N VAL A 33 -9.30 -1.38 4.72
CA VAL A 33 -8.11 -1.12 3.90
C VAL A 33 -6.85 -1.20 4.75
N GLU A 34 -6.86 -0.67 5.98
CA GLU A 34 -5.75 -0.79 6.93
C GLU A 34 -5.46 -2.26 7.29
N ASP A 35 -6.49 -3.05 7.62
CA ASP A 35 -6.39 -4.49 7.90
C ASP A 35 -5.83 -5.26 6.70
N TRP A 36 -6.21 -4.88 5.47
CA TRP A 36 -5.62 -5.44 4.25
C TRP A 36 -4.17 -5.03 4.04
N ILE A 37 -3.82 -3.76 4.34
CA ILE A 37 -2.44 -3.26 4.28
C ILE A 37 -1.55 -3.98 5.30
N ASP A 38 -2.05 -4.20 6.51
CA ASP A 38 -1.33 -4.92 7.57
C ASP A 38 -1.09 -6.39 7.20
N ARG A 39 -2.04 -7.00 6.50
CA ARG A 39 -1.92 -8.37 5.97
C ARG A 39 -0.99 -8.51 4.77
N LEU A 40 -0.63 -7.41 4.09
CA LEU A 40 0.30 -7.49 2.97
C LEU A 40 1.66 -7.95 3.53
N PRO A 41 2.32 -8.93 2.91
CA PRO A 41 3.67 -9.29 3.32
C PRO A 41 4.52 -8.03 3.26
N THR A 42 5.24 -7.73 4.33
CA THR A 42 6.31 -6.75 4.30
C THR A 42 7.27 -7.21 3.23
N LYS A 43 7.11 -6.66 2.03
CA LYS A 43 8.17 -6.69 1.05
C LYS A 43 9.23 -5.83 1.70
N ASP A 44 10.26 -6.48 2.26
CA ASP A 44 11.56 -5.85 2.44
C ASP A 44 11.80 -5.12 1.13
N ILE A 45 11.56 -3.81 1.15
CA ILE A 45 12.11 -2.91 0.16
C ILE A 45 13.59 -2.99 0.50
N GLY A 46 14.22 -4.04 -0.03
CA GLY A 46 15.62 -4.32 0.22
C GLY A 46 16.34 -3.03 -0.02
N ASP A 47 17.11 -2.61 0.98
CA ASP A 47 18.00 -1.48 0.89
C ASP A 47 18.60 -1.43 -0.52
N SER A 48 18.17 -0.46 -1.32
CA SER A 48 18.86 -0.08 -2.55
C SER A 48 20.22 0.56 -2.21
N SER A 49 20.92 0.04 -1.20
CA SER A 49 22.27 0.42 -0.81
C SER A 49 23.32 -0.38 -1.60
N SER A 50 22.93 -1.46 -2.30
CA SER A 50 23.79 -2.13 -3.28
C SER A 50 23.48 -1.70 -4.71
N THR A 51 23.55 -0.40 -4.97
CA THR A 51 23.94 0.05 -6.32
C THR A 51 25.46 0.23 -6.26
N PRO A 52 26.29 -0.71 -6.75
CA PRO A 52 27.69 -0.41 -6.94
C PRO A 52 27.78 0.80 -7.88
N LEU A 53 28.34 1.90 -7.40
CA LEU A 53 28.62 3.06 -8.23
C LEU A 53 29.43 2.59 -9.45
N PRO A 54 29.14 3.08 -10.67
CA PRO A 54 29.98 2.80 -11.81
C PRO A 54 31.39 3.29 -11.51
N ASN A 55 32.34 2.35 -11.48
CA ASN A 55 33.76 2.59 -11.25
C ASN A 55 34.26 3.62 -12.26
N GLN A 56 34.45 4.88 -11.83
CA GLN A 56 35.07 5.90 -12.66
C GLN A 56 36.51 5.45 -12.97
N PRO A 57 36.91 5.31 -14.24
CA PRO A 57 38.31 5.10 -14.58
C PRO A 57 39.08 6.39 -14.27
N ASN A 58 40.11 6.26 -13.45
CA ASN A 58 41.07 7.32 -13.16
C ASN A 58 41.96 7.55 -14.39
N CYS A 59 41.72 8.62 -15.14
CA CYS A 59 42.63 9.19 -16.13
C CYS A 59 42.65 10.71 -15.98
#